data_AF-A0A2N1TII7-F1
#
_entry.id   AF-A0A2N1TII7-F1
#
_cell.length_a   1.000
_cell.length_b   1.000
_cell.length_c   1.000
_cell.angle_alpha   90.00
_cell.angle_beta   90.00
_cell.angle_gamma   90.00
#
_symmetry.space_group_name_H-M   'P 1'
#
loop_
_entity.id
_entity.type
_entity.pdbx_description
1 polymer ?
#
loop_
_entity_poly.entity_id
_entity_poly.type
_entity_poly.pdbx_seq_one_letter_code
_entity_poly.pdbx_strand_id
1 'polypeptide(L)'
;MKKTMLLAIIFSALAVLATVTTCTDTDNSNDQCIDMDGDGYGVNCALGSDCDDGDTNINAGTTYFLDMDIDTYGVSGNTQTACSPTGDYTATRGGDCDDSDMNINPDAVEVCDGKDNDCDGATDGDDSDFETAPLADNQVGVCNGCLKVCSGSSGWQNNYFQIEDYEFDEVTLYDSIDNDCDGVTDE
;
A
#
# COMPACT_ATOMS: atom_id res chain seq x y z
N MET A 1 67.64 18.82 35.03
CA MET A 1 67.66 20.08 34.25
C MET A 1 66.37 20.16 33.46
N LYS A 2 65.60 21.26 33.61
CA LYS A 2 64.80 21.96 32.59
C LYS A 2 64.01 21.06 31.61
N LYS A 3 62.68 21.11 31.49
CA LYS A 3 61.80 22.29 31.39
C LYS A 3 60.35 21.83 31.43
N THR A 4 59.53 22.57 32.16
CA THR A 4 58.08 22.68 32.01
C THR A 4 57.73 23.03 30.56
N MET A 5 56.75 22.36 29.96
CA MET A 5 55.95 22.97 28.90
C MET A 5 54.50 22.53 29.03
N LEU A 6 53.69 23.50 29.44
CA LEU A 6 52.25 23.48 29.55
C LEU A 6 51.69 23.47 28.12
N LEU A 7 51.06 22.37 27.70
CA LEU A 7 50.31 22.34 26.43
C LEU A 7 48.83 22.48 26.76
N ALA A 8 48.31 23.69 26.61
CA ALA A 8 46.89 23.98 26.71
C ALA A 8 46.17 23.32 25.52
N ILE A 9 45.39 22.27 25.78
CA ILE A 9 44.45 21.72 24.82
C ILE A 9 43.24 22.63 24.84
N ILE A 10 43.15 23.50 23.83
CA ILE A 10 41.97 24.33 23.58
C ILE A 10 40.89 23.39 23.06
N PHE A 11 39.89 23.08 23.89
CA PHE A 11 38.62 22.52 23.42
C PHE A 11 37.88 23.64 22.66
N SER A 12 37.98 23.66 21.34
CA SER A 12 37.05 24.44 20.52
C SER A 12 35.73 23.66 20.49
N ALA A 13 34.79 24.05 21.34
CA ALA A 13 33.40 23.67 21.18
C ALA A 13 32.92 24.28 19.85
N LEU A 14 32.90 23.46 18.79
CA LEU A 14 32.23 23.80 17.56
C LEU A 14 30.73 23.66 17.83
N ALA A 15 30.14 24.72 18.41
CA ALA A 15 28.70 24.88 18.38
C ALA A 15 28.33 25.03 16.90
N VAL A 16 27.77 23.97 16.33
CA VAL A 16 26.96 24.11 15.13
C VAL A 16 25.79 24.98 15.56
N LEU A 17 25.95 26.28 15.33
CA LEU A 17 24.87 27.24 15.41
C LEU A 17 23.94 26.82 14.27
N ALA A 18 22.99 25.93 14.56
CA ALA A 18 21.79 25.84 13.77
C ALA A 18 21.18 27.23 13.88
N THR A 19 21.44 28.08 12.89
CA THR A 19 20.66 29.29 12.71
C THR A 19 19.23 28.79 12.62
N VAL A 20 18.46 29.10 13.65
CA VAL A 20 17.01 29.11 13.53
C VAL A 20 16.77 30.12 12.41
N THR A 21 16.64 29.60 11.19
CA THR A 21 16.07 30.37 10.10
C THR A 21 14.61 30.50 10.50
N THR A 22 14.31 31.43 11.39
CA THR A 22 12.96 31.97 11.48
C THR A 22 12.71 32.53 10.09
N CYS A 23 11.76 31.95 9.37
CA CYS A 23 11.25 32.51 8.12
C CYS A 23 10.91 33.97 8.42
N THR A 24 11.80 34.87 8.07
CA THR A 24 11.54 36.31 8.15
C THR A 24 11.07 36.65 6.77
N ASP A 25 9.78 36.95 6.71
CA ASP A 25 9.12 37.56 5.57
C ASP A 25 10.04 38.68 5.03
N THR A 26 10.56 38.45 3.83
CA THR A 26 11.47 39.38 3.13
C THR A 26 10.72 40.23 2.12
N ASP A 27 9.40 40.06 2.03
CA ASP A 27 8.59 41.04 1.36
C ASP A 27 8.10 42.04 2.41
N ASN A 28 8.34 43.32 2.16
CA ASN A 28 7.76 44.38 2.97
C ASN A 28 6.34 44.66 2.45
N SER A 29 5.60 43.61 2.11
CA SER A 29 4.16 43.68 2.01
C SER A 29 3.65 43.66 3.43
N ASN A 30 2.56 44.37 3.68
CA ASN A 30 1.72 44.04 4.80
C ASN A 30 1.06 42.68 4.47
N ASP A 31 1.82 41.58 4.59
CA ASP A 31 1.36 40.28 4.16
C ASP A 31 0.27 39.82 5.10
N GLN A 32 -0.93 39.72 4.54
CA GLN A 32 -2.13 39.47 5.31
C GLN A 32 -2.34 37.98 5.55
N CYS A 33 -1.51 37.08 4.99
CA CYS A 33 -1.64 35.65 5.14
C CYS A 33 -0.29 35.06 5.53
N ILE A 34 -0.22 34.44 6.71
CA ILE A 34 0.96 33.66 7.13
C ILE A 34 0.63 32.21 6.85
N ASP A 35 1.12 31.73 5.71
CA ASP A 35 0.99 30.38 5.17
C ASP A 35 2.39 29.78 5.09
N MET A 36 2.66 28.74 5.89
CA MET A 36 4.01 28.20 6.08
C MET A 36 4.35 27.06 5.12
N ASP A 37 3.35 26.33 4.65
CA ASP A 37 3.50 25.18 3.76
C ASP A 37 3.10 25.48 2.30
N GLY A 38 2.42 26.60 2.07
CA GLY A 38 2.03 27.11 0.76
C GLY A 38 0.68 26.60 0.26
N ASP A 39 -0.18 26.02 1.11
CA ASP A 39 -1.48 25.46 0.72
C ASP A 39 -2.61 26.52 0.64
N GLY A 40 -2.34 27.76 1.08
CA GLY A 40 -3.25 28.90 1.11
C GLY A 40 -4.13 28.99 2.37
N TYR A 41 -3.95 28.09 3.33
CA TYR A 41 -4.46 28.15 4.69
C TYR A 41 -3.38 28.72 5.62
N GLY A 42 -3.81 29.28 6.76
CA GLY A 42 -2.87 29.87 7.71
C GLY A 42 -3.46 31.00 8.52
N VAL A 43 -2.60 31.78 9.19
CA VAL A 43 -3.06 32.91 9.99
C VAL A 43 -3.44 34.06 9.06
N ASN A 44 -4.71 34.48 9.13
CA ASN A 44 -5.31 35.53 8.30
C ASN A 44 -5.38 35.22 6.80
N CYS A 45 -5.25 33.95 6.42
CA CYS A 45 -5.39 33.49 5.03
C CYS A 45 -6.84 33.39 4.57
N ALA A 46 -7.05 33.47 3.26
CA ALA A 46 -8.38 33.51 2.65
C ALA A 46 -9.13 32.16 2.71
N LEU A 47 -8.41 31.04 2.69
CA LEU A 47 -8.99 29.70 2.71
C LEU A 47 -9.33 29.22 4.13
N GLY A 48 -8.72 29.83 5.14
CA GLY A 48 -9.01 29.57 6.55
C GLY A 48 -7.74 29.36 7.36
N SER A 49 -7.90 28.80 8.56
CA SER A 49 -6.78 28.43 9.42
C SER A 49 -6.14 27.13 8.95
N ASP A 50 -4.82 27.08 9.09
CA ASP A 50 -4.02 25.89 8.90
C ASP A 50 -3.95 25.09 10.22
N CYS A 51 -3.99 23.77 10.10
CA CYS A 51 -3.90 22.84 11.20
C CYS A 51 -2.47 22.29 11.37
N ASP A 52 -1.66 22.29 10.31
CA ASP A 52 -0.26 21.84 10.32
C ASP A 52 0.59 22.67 9.34
N ASP A 53 1.29 23.69 9.86
CA ASP A 53 2.23 24.58 9.16
C ASP A 53 3.36 23.86 8.36
N GLY A 54 3.45 22.53 8.40
CA GLY A 54 4.42 21.72 7.64
C GLY A 54 3.83 20.70 6.66
N ASP A 55 2.51 20.57 6.55
CA ASP A 55 1.84 19.60 5.67
C ASP A 55 0.64 20.21 4.93
N THR A 56 0.86 20.45 3.63
CA THR A 56 -0.11 21.06 2.71
C THR A 56 -1.44 20.31 2.55
N ASN A 57 -1.58 19.12 3.16
CA ASN A 57 -2.79 18.31 3.12
C ASN A 57 -3.62 18.40 4.40
N ILE A 58 -3.10 19.05 5.46
CA ILE A 58 -3.70 19.09 6.80
C ILE A 58 -4.05 20.52 7.21
N ASN A 59 -5.25 20.95 6.86
CA ASN A 59 -5.80 22.26 7.18
C ASN A 59 -7.23 22.15 7.75
N ALA A 60 -7.87 23.29 8.03
CA ALA A 60 -9.22 23.30 8.62
C ALA A 60 -10.30 22.67 7.72
N GLY A 61 -10.00 22.40 6.44
CA GLY A 61 -10.86 21.68 5.50
C GLY A 61 -10.54 20.19 5.36
N THR A 62 -9.52 19.67 6.03
CA THR A 62 -9.11 18.26 5.93
C THR A 62 -10.24 17.33 6.37
N THR A 63 -10.50 16.36 5.50
CA THR A 63 -11.56 15.37 5.68
C THR A 63 -10.94 14.06 6.14
N TYR A 64 -11.39 13.57 7.28
CA TYR A 64 -11.09 12.24 7.79
C TYR A 64 -12.24 11.29 7.53
N PHE A 65 -11.94 10.06 7.15
CA PHE A 65 -12.89 8.99 6.88
C PHE A 65 -12.94 8.05 8.09
N LEU A 66 -14.13 7.46 8.35
CA LEU A 66 -14.27 6.35 9.29
C LEU A 66 -13.39 5.19 8.82
N ASP A 67 -12.52 4.72 9.71
CA ASP A 67 -11.45 3.77 9.44
C ASP A 67 -11.36 2.81 10.64
N MET A 68 -12.14 1.74 10.56
CA MET A 68 -12.41 0.79 11.64
C MET A 68 -11.40 -0.35 11.69
N ASP A 69 -10.76 -0.68 10.57
CA ASP A 69 -9.74 -1.73 10.46
C ASP A 69 -8.30 -1.19 10.42
N ILE A 70 -8.13 0.14 10.32
CA ILE A 70 -6.87 0.84 10.49
C ILE A 70 -5.89 0.54 9.35
N ASP A 71 -6.38 0.56 8.12
CA ASP A 71 -5.59 0.32 6.91
C ASP A 71 -5.22 1.58 6.12
N THR A 72 -5.56 2.75 6.68
CA THR A 72 -5.35 4.12 6.15
C THR A 72 -6.35 4.59 5.11
N TYR A 73 -7.27 3.72 4.71
CA TYR A 73 -8.46 4.07 3.95
C TYR A 73 -9.69 4.04 4.84
N GLY A 74 -10.74 4.70 4.39
CA GLY A 74 -11.99 4.68 5.11
C GLY A 74 -13.20 4.82 4.21
N VAL A 75 -14.36 4.59 4.80
CA VAL A 75 -15.63 4.54 4.08
C VAL A 75 -15.96 5.91 3.48
N SER A 76 -16.01 6.00 2.16
CA SER A 76 -16.22 7.27 1.41
C SER A 76 -17.48 8.06 1.82
N GLY A 77 -18.49 7.38 2.38
CA GLY A 77 -19.75 8.00 2.83
C GLY A 77 -19.75 8.48 4.29
N ASN A 78 -18.74 8.14 5.09
CA ASN A 78 -18.67 8.45 6.50
C ASN A 78 -17.44 9.30 6.79
N THR A 79 -17.63 10.62 6.83
CA THR A 79 -16.53 11.58 6.94
C THR A 79 -16.73 12.59 8.07
N GLN A 80 -15.63 13.08 8.63
CA GLN A 80 -15.59 14.23 9.53
C GLN A 80 -14.47 15.20 9.12
N THR A 81 -14.77 16.50 9.12
CA THR A 81 -13.74 17.53 8.96
C THR A 81 -13.11 17.85 10.30
N ALA A 82 -11.78 17.77 10.39
CA ALA A 82 -11.02 18.04 11.60
C ALA A 82 -9.58 18.43 11.28
N CYS A 83 -8.87 19.00 12.25
CA CYS A 83 -7.42 19.25 12.17
C CYS A 83 -6.56 18.01 12.47
N SER A 84 -7.18 16.95 12.98
CA SER A 84 -6.51 15.72 13.39
C SER A 84 -7.52 14.58 13.47
N PRO A 85 -7.07 13.32 13.42
CA PRO A 85 -7.93 12.17 13.67
C PRO A 85 -8.75 12.31 14.95
N THR A 86 -10.03 11.92 14.89
CA THR A 86 -10.95 12.04 16.04
C THR A 86 -11.81 10.79 16.17
N GLY A 87 -11.65 10.06 17.28
CA GLY A 87 -12.33 8.78 17.47
C GLY A 87 -11.88 7.79 16.39
N ASP A 88 -12.84 7.17 15.71
CA ASP A 88 -12.62 6.17 14.67
C ASP A 88 -12.44 6.80 13.26
N TYR A 89 -12.33 8.14 13.19
CA TYR A 89 -12.10 8.84 11.92
C TYR A 89 -10.61 9.17 11.80
N THR A 90 -9.85 8.23 11.24
CA THR A 90 -8.38 8.24 11.19
C THR A 90 -7.81 8.32 9.78
N ALA A 91 -8.49 7.76 8.77
CA ALA A 91 -8.02 7.77 7.40
C ALA A 91 -8.16 9.15 6.73
N THR A 92 -7.19 9.53 5.90
CA THR A 92 -7.24 10.73 5.04
C THR A 92 -7.57 10.40 3.58
N ARG A 93 -7.68 9.11 3.26
CA ARG A 93 -8.08 8.60 1.95
C ARG A 93 -9.40 7.88 2.08
N GLY A 94 -10.31 8.12 1.14
CA GLY A 94 -11.55 7.36 1.02
C GLY A 94 -11.42 6.26 -0.04
N GLY A 95 -12.38 5.35 -0.07
CA GLY A 95 -12.51 4.37 -1.15
C GLY A 95 -12.58 2.94 -0.65
N ASP A 96 -12.42 2.73 0.65
CA ASP A 96 -12.54 1.42 1.27
C ASP A 96 -13.97 0.86 1.13
N CYS A 97 -14.01 -0.37 0.61
CA CYS A 97 -15.20 -1.15 0.32
C CYS A 97 -15.51 -2.20 1.41
N ASP A 98 -14.57 -2.53 2.30
CA ASP A 98 -14.74 -3.40 3.47
C ASP A 98 -13.91 -2.92 4.67
N ASP A 99 -14.43 -1.91 5.37
CA ASP A 99 -13.93 -1.27 6.62
C ASP A 99 -13.95 -2.21 7.84
N SER A 100 -13.77 -3.50 7.63
CA SER A 100 -13.63 -4.53 8.65
C SER A 100 -12.46 -5.49 8.38
N ASP A 101 -11.78 -5.33 7.25
CA ASP A 101 -10.69 -6.17 6.79
C ASP A 101 -9.57 -5.32 6.20
N MET A 102 -8.52 -5.07 6.98
CA MET A 102 -7.38 -4.23 6.61
C MET A 102 -6.59 -4.65 5.36
N ASN A 103 -6.97 -5.78 4.74
CA ASN A 103 -6.39 -6.26 3.49
C ASN A 103 -7.26 -5.93 2.27
N ILE A 104 -8.39 -5.24 2.45
CA ILE A 104 -9.32 -4.84 1.40
C ILE A 104 -9.38 -3.33 1.36
N ASN A 105 -8.66 -2.72 0.43
CA ASN A 105 -8.61 -1.27 0.25
C ASN A 105 -8.01 -0.89 -1.10
N PRO A 106 -8.12 0.38 -1.53
CA PRO A 106 -7.61 0.83 -2.83
C PRO A 106 -6.12 0.68 -3.15
N ASP A 107 -5.27 0.27 -2.21
CA ASP A 107 -3.86 -0.08 -2.49
C ASP A 107 -3.57 -1.59 -2.31
N ALA A 108 -4.57 -2.41 -2.00
CA ALA A 108 -4.40 -3.85 -1.89
C ALA A 108 -4.12 -4.47 -3.26
N VAL A 109 -3.57 -5.69 -3.25
CA VAL A 109 -3.38 -6.48 -4.47
C VAL A 109 -4.58 -7.40 -4.61
N GLU A 110 -5.14 -7.51 -5.81
CA GLU A 110 -6.20 -8.46 -6.08
C GLU A 110 -5.71 -9.92 -5.98
N VAL A 111 -6.34 -10.72 -5.12
CA VAL A 111 -5.99 -12.12 -4.88
C VAL A 111 -7.14 -13.05 -5.26
N CYS A 112 -6.83 -14.32 -5.51
CA CYS A 112 -7.87 -15.31 -5.82
C CYS A 112 -8.61 -15.75 -4.56
N ASP A 113 -9.58 -14.94 -4.13
CA ASP A 113 -10.45 -15.23 -2.98
C ASP A 113 -11.94 -14.93 -3.24
N GLY A 114 -12.28 -14.48 -4.45
CA GLY A 114 -13.64 -14.14 -4.84
C GLY A 114 -14.17 -12.84 -4.24
N LYS A 115 -13.30 -11.96 -3.76
CA LYS A 115 -13.61 -10.60 -3.32
C LYS A 115 -12.89 -9.59 -4.21
N ASP A 116 -13.42 -8.38 -4.24
CA ASP A 116 -12.74 -7.18 -4.74
C ASP A 116 -11.83 -6.69 -3.60
N ASN A 117 -10.53 -7.01 -3.67
CA ASN A 117 -9.57 -6.66 -2.62
C ASN A 117 -9.07 -5.22 -2.79
N ASP A 118 -8.94 -4.72 -4.01
CA ASP A 118 -8.44 -3.39 -4.29
C ASP A 118 -9.55 -2.32 -4.43
N CYS A 119 -10.81 -2.69 -4.20
CA CYS A 119 -11.97 -1.81 -4.24
C CYS A 119 -12.14 -1.05 -5.58
N ASP A 120 -11.64 -1.59 -6.70
CA ASP A 120 -11.80 -0.97 -8.02
C ASP A 120 -13.11 -1.37 -8.74
N GLY A 121 -13.79 -2.40 -8.22
CA GLY A 121 -15.04 -2.95 -8.72
C GLY A 121 -14.90 -4.19 -9.62
N ALA A 122 -13.68 -4.66 -9.89
CA ALA A 122 -13.39 -5.95 -10.49
C ALA A 122 -13.18 -7.02 -9.40
N THR A 123 -13.05 -8.28 -9.80
CA THR A 123 -12.86 -9.40 -8.88
C THR A 123 -12.05 -10.49 -9.56
N ASP A 124 -11.09 -11.06 -8.84
CA ASP A 124 -10.17 -12.08 -9.29
C ASP A 124 -9.59 -11.78 -10.70
N GLY A 125 -9.69 -12.74 -11.62
CA GLY A 125 -9.15 -12.63 -12.97
C GLY A 125 -9.85 -11.64 -13.90
N ASP A 126 -10.92 -10.97 -13.45
CA ASP A 126 -11.49 -9.83 -14.17
C ASP A 126 -10.74 -8.52 -13.86
N ASP A 127 -9.86 -8.51 -12.86
CA ASP A 127 -9.02 -7.37 -12.48
C ASP A 127 -7.76 -7.25 -13.35
N SER A 128 -7.32 -6.02 -13.56
CA SER A 128 -6.08 -5.67 -14.24
C SER A 128 -4.81 -5.91 -13.41
N ASP A 129 -4.89 -5.91 -12.08
CA ASP A 129 -3.75 -6.07 -11.18
C ASP A 129 -3.68 -7.46 -10.50
N PHE A 130 -4.55 -8.39 -10.93
CA PHE A 130 -4.71 -9.74 -10.41
C PHE A 130 -3.39 -10.51 -10.19
N GLU A 131 -3.30 -11.17 -9.03
CA GLU A 131 -2.12 -11.93 -8.63
C GLU A 131 -1.71 -13.02 -9.64
N THR A 132 -0.41 -13.31 -9.69
CA THR A 132 0.10 -14.34 -10.59
C THR A 132 -0.29 -15.73 -10.10
N ALA A 133 -0.98 -16.49 -10.97
CA ALA A 133 -1.35 -17.87 -10.69
C ALA A 133 -0.15 -18.75 -10.28
N PRO A 134 -0.26 -19.54 -9.19
CA PRO A 134 0.77 -20.49 -8.80
C PRO A 134 0.78 -21.72 -9.73
N LEU A 135 1.88 -22.48 -9.70
CA LEU A 135 1.97 -23.78 -10.38
C LEU A 135 0.91 -24.75 -9.83
N ALA A 136 0.36 -25.57 -10.73
CA ALA A 136 -0.48 -26.71 -10.37
C ALA A 136 0.32 -27.73 -9.56
N ASP A 137 -0.36 -28.55 -8.76
CA ASP A 137 0.30 -29.42 -7.78
C ASP A 137 1.17 -30.50 -8.45
N ASN A 138 0.71 -31.05 -9.57
CA ASN A 138 1.44 -32.04 -10.37
C ASN A 138 2.12 -31.36 -11.55
N GLN A 139 3.43 -31.60 -11.67
CA GLN A 139 4.33 -30.96 -12.65
C GLN A 139 5.15 -32.02 -13.41
N VAL A 140 4.63 -33.25 -13.46
CA VAL A 140 5.21 -34.39 -14.17
C VAL A 140 4.53 -34.50 -15.54
N GLY A 141 5.23 -35.06 -16.53
CA GLY A 141 4.67 -35.34 -17.85
C GLY A 141 4.09 -34.11 -18.56
N VAL A 142 2.88 -34.25 -19.10
CA VAL A 142 2.19 -33.20 -19.87
C VAL A 142 1.83 -31.99 -19.00
N CYS A 143 1.79 -32.18 -17.68
CA CYS A 143 1.36 -31.20 -16.69
C CYS A 143 2.46 -30.23 -16.29
N ASN A 144 3.69 -30.43 -16.79
CA ASN A 144 4.81 -29.56 -16.48
C ASN A 144 4.56 -28.13 -16.99
N GLY A 145 4.68 -27.15 -16.08
CA GLY A 145 4.44 -25.74 -16.35
C GLY A 145 2.97 -25.30 -16.24
N CYS A 146 2.06 -26.21 -15.89
CA CYS A 146 0.66 -25.87 -15.73
C CYS A 146 0.44 -25.00 -14.49
N LEU A 147 -0.42 -24.00 -14.63
CA LEU A 147 -0.81 -23.09 -13.56
C LEU A 147 -2.19 -23.48 -13.01
N LYS A 148 -2.45 -23.13 -11.75
CA LYS A 148 -3.79 -23.22 -11.18
C LYS A 148 -4.71 -22.20 -11.83
N VAL A 149 -6.01 -22.48 -11.80
CA VAL A 149 -7.07 -21.57 -12.25
C VAL A 149 -7.79 -21.03 -11.03
N CYS A 150 -8.04 -19.73 -11.01
CA CYS A 150 -8.80 -19.12 -9.92
C CYS A 150 -10.26 -19.57 -9.97
N SER A 151 -10.80 -20.00 -8.83
CA SER A 151 -12.18 -20.47 -8.68
C SER A 151 -12.96 -19.63 -7.67
N GLY A 152 -12.71 -18.32 -7.68
CA GLY A 152 -13.26 -17.34 -6.74
C GLY A 152 -13.00 -17.72 -5.30
N SER A 153 -14.06 -17.78 -4.48
CA SER A 153 -13.94 -18.11 -3.05
C SER A 153 -13.40 -19.51 -2.75
N SER A 154 -13.27 -20.38 -3.75
CA SER A 154 -12.59 -21.68 -3.59
C SER A 154 -11.07 -21.57 -3.78
N GLY A 155 -10.56 -20.38 -4.09
CA GLY A 155 -9.16 -20.10 -4.36
C GLY A 155 -8.63 -20.80 -5.61
N TRP A 156 -7.32 -20.94 -5.64
CA TRP A 156 -6.59 -21.61 -6.72
C TRP A 156 -6.89 -23.11 -6.78
N GLN A 157 -7.36 -23.58 -7.94
CA GLN A 157 -7.68 -24.99 -8.19
C GLN A 157 -6.85 -25.55 -9.35
N ASN A 158 -6.49 -26.84 -9.28
CA ASN A 158 -5.87 -27.51 -10.42
C ASN A 158 -6.92 -27.73 -11.52
N ASN A 159 -6.53 -27.48 -12.78
CA ASN A 159 -7.36 -27.76 -13.94
C ASN A 159 -6.50 -28.33 -15.07
N TYR A 160 -6.37 -29.65 -15.09
CA TYR A 160 -5.55 -30.35 -16.07
C TYR A 160 -6.27 -30.63 -17.41
N PHE A 161 -7.60 -30.50 -17.44
CA PHE A 161 -8.44 -30.83 -18.61
C PHE A 161 -8.19 -29.97 -19.86
N GLN A 162 -7.45 -28.87 -19.73
CA GLN A 162 -7.16 -27.94 -20.82
C GLN A 162 -5.76 -28.11 -21.42
N ILE A 163 -5.00 -29.10 -20.93
CA ILE A 163 -3.63 -29.37 -21.36
C ILE A 163 -3.66 -30.21 -22.64
N GLU A 164 -2.79 -29.88 -23.59
CA GLU A 164 -2.59 -30.68 -24.79
C GLU A 164 -2.04 -32.06 -24.39
N ASP A 165 -2.58 -33.13 -24.96
CA ASP A 165 -2.24 -34.52 -24.64
C ASP A 165 -2.63 -34.98 -23.21
N TYR A 166 -3.48 -34.22 -22.50
CA TYR A 166 -4.11 -34.72 -21.26
C TYR A 166 -5.06 -35.89 -21.54
N GLU A 167 -4.91 -36.96 -20.75
CA GLU A 167 -5.74 -38.15 -20.77
C GLU A 167 -6.46 -38.28 -19.41
N PHE A 168 -7.78 -38.46 -19.38
CA PHE A 168 -8.49 -38.57 -18.09
C PHE A 168 -8.21 -39.89 -17.37
N ASP A 169 -8.08 -40.95 -18.16
CA ASP A 169 -7.49 -42.21 -17.75
C ASP A 169 -6.23 -42.34 -18.61
N GLU A 170 -5.05 -42.60 -18.02
CA GLU A 170 -3.82 -42.82 -18.78
C GLU A 170 -3.98 -44.02 -19.73
N VAL A 171 -4.04 -43.76 -21.04
CA VAL A 171 -4.20 -44.77 -22.08
C VAL A 171 -2.93 -44.94 -22.90
N THR A 172 -2.10 -43.91 -22.98
CA THR A 172 -0.80 -43.95 -23.63
C THR A 172 0.24 -44.52 -22.67
N LEU A 173 0.33 -45.85 -22.65
CA LEU A 173 1.29 -46.57 -21.82
C LEU A 173 2.65 -46.71 -22.52
N TYR A 174 3.72 -46.62 -21.73
CA TYR A 174 5.13 -46.83 -22.08
C TYR A 174 5.85 -45.67 -22.78
N ASP A 175 5.43 -44.43 -22.54
CA ASP A 175 6.16 -43.24 -22.96
C ASP A 175 6.89 -42.54 -21.80
N SER A 176 6.66 -42.99 -20.55
CA SER A 176 7.21 -42.42 -19.32
C SER A 176 6.80 -40.96 -19.09
N ILE A 177 5.62 -40.59 -19.58
CA ILE A 177 4.99 -39.30 -19.41
C ILE A 177 3.74 -39.51 -18.56
N ASP A 178 3.59 -38.71 -17.52
CA ASP A 178 2.32 -38.59 -16.77
C ASP A 178 1.33 -37.82 -17.66
N ASN A 179 0.42 -38.55 -18.30
CA ASN A 179 -0.58 -37.99 -19.22
C ASN A 179 -1.91 -37.63 -18.52
N ASP A 180 -2.15 -38.11 -17.30
CA ASP A 180 -3.39 -37.87 -16.54
C ASP A 180 -3.23 -36.95 -15.31
N CYS A 181 -2.01 -36.46 -15.13
CA CYS A 181 -1.63 -35.52 -14.09
C CYS A 181 -1.92 -36.01 -12.68
N ASP A 182 -1.74 -37.31 -12.41
CA ASP A 182 -1.90 -37.88 -11.09
C ASP A 182 -0.55 -37.98 -10.30
N GLY A 183 0.58 -37.78 -10.99
CA GLY A 183 1.93 -37.82 -10.45
C GLY A 183 2.67 -39.15 -10.67
N VAL A 184 2.04 -40.12 -11.34
CA VAL A 184 2.58 -41.41 -11.74
C VAL A 184 2.77 -41.43 -13.26
N THR A 185 3.65 -42.31 -13.75
CA THR A 185 3.87 -42.49 -15.18
C THR A 185 3.56 -43.93 -15.55
N ASP A 186 2.87 -44.14 -16.66
CA ASP A 186 2.56 -45.43 -17.27
C ASP A 186 1.74 -46.40 -16.38
N GLU A 187 0.57 -46.00 -15.85
CA GLU A 187 -0.31 -46.83 -14.98
C GLU A 187 -1.45 -47.65 -15.62
#